data_AF-A0A8I1TLE9-F1
#
_entry.id   AF-A0A8I1TLE9-F1
#
_cell.length_a   1.000
_cell.length_b   1.000
_cell.length_c   1.000
_cell.angle_alpha   90.00
_cell.angle_beta   90.00
_cell.angle_gamma   90.00
#
_symmetry.space_group_name_H-M   'P 1'
#
loop_
_entity.id
_entity.type
_entity.pdbx_description
1 polymer ?
#
loop_
_entity_poly.entity_id
_entity_poly.type
_entity_poly.pdbx_seq_one_letter_code
_entity_poly.pdbx_strand_id
1 'polypeptide(L)'
;MPQHVRTAFGVADAPPRPVAWAGQRAWQCGEALIRPVSDNAVAAWSAGVLENLTVDGVRLARPLRSSDGRWVVAGWAACRFLPGSAEPRHDDVVAAAMRLHAATADVLRPRLLDDRDDVLSRSVSAAFGERRLTLDPATGGDLFSELGAYRRPIKLVPQVVHGELFGAVLFDSDGSPAVLDLVPFWRPAEWAAAVVVIDALAWGNADAGILERWSHLAEWPQALLRALLYRLALHAQHPEGTVRSLGGLERAAGLISARL
;
A
#
# COMPACT_ATOMS: atom_id res chain seq x y z
N MET A 1 -2.98 2.12 -23.92
CA MET A 1 -3.97 3.08 -23.42
C MET A 1 -4.76 3.66 -24.62
N PRO A 2 -6.08 3.78 -24.54
CA PRO A 2 -6.92 4.33 -25.63
C PRO A 2 -6.71 5.83 -25.90
N GLN A 3 -6.93 6.28 -27.14
CA GLN A 3 -6.78 7.71 -27.51
C GLN A 3 -7.73 8.62 -26.74
N HIS A 4 -9.00 8.24 -26.60
CA HIS A 4 -10.01 9.08 -25.93
C HIS A 4 -9.66 9.38 -24.47
N VAL A 5 -8.92 8.50 -23.78
CA VAL A 5 -8.43 8.72 -22.41
C VAL A 5 -7.39 9.84 -22.39
N ARG A 6 -6.44 9.83 -23.34
CA ARG A 6 -5.46 10.92 -23.47
C ARG A 6 -6.12 12.26 -23.76
N THR A 7 -7.10 12.26 -24.66
CA THR A 7 -7.90 13.46 -24.96
C THR A 7 -8.63 13.97 -23.72
N ALA A 8 -9.26 13.08 -22.95
CA ALA A 8 -9.97 13.47 -21.74
C ALA A 8 -9.05 14.12 -20.69
N PHE A 9 -7.80 13.67 -20.56
CA PHE A 9 -6.81 14.27 -19.66
C PHE A 9 -5.95 15.36 -20.30
N GLY A 10 -6.30 15.87 -21.48
CA GLY A 10 -5.64 17.01 -22.12
C GLY A 10 -4.23 16.72 -22.66
N VAL A 11 -3.88 15.46 -22.90
CA VAL A 11 -2.55 15.02 -23.36
C VAL A 11 -2.62 14.22 -24.66
N ALA A 12 -3.56 14.57 -25.55
CA ALA A 12 -3.80 13.86 -26.80
C ALA A 12 -2.56 13.77 -27.71
N ASP A 13 -1.76 14.84 -27.76
CA ASP A 13 -0.59 14.98 -28.63
C ASP A 13 0.72 14.54 -27.96
N ALA A 14 0.70 14.29 -26.64
CA ALA A 14 1.88 13.83 -25.94
C ALA A 14 2.12 12.32 -26.23
N PRO A 15 3.33 11.94 -26.70
CA PRO A 15 3.64 10.54 -26.98
C PRO A 15 3.66 9.73 -25.67
N PRO A 16 2.99 8.58 -25.60
CA PRO A 16 2.87 7.83 -24.36
C PRO A 16 4.12 6.96 -24.17
N ARG A 17 4.86 7.18 -23.08
CA ARG A 17 6.03 6.39 -22.68
C ARG A 17 5.64 5.37 -21.61
N PRO A 18 5.79 4.06 -21.85
CA PRO A 18 5.54 3.06 -20.82
C PRO A 18 6.45 3.26 -19.61
N VAL A 19 5.88 3.19 -18.41
CA VAL A 19 6.59 3.27 -17.13
C VAL A 19 5.99 2.28 -16.14
N ALA A 20 6.76 1.91 -15.12
CA ALA A 20 6.25 1.18 -13.96
C ALA A 20 5.74 2.17 -12.91
N TRP A 21 4.61 1.85 -12.29
CA TRP A 21 3.95 2.63 -11.26
C TRP A 21 3.43 1.70 -10.19
N ALA A 22 4.03 1.73 -9.00
CA ALA A 22 3.68 0.81 -7.91
C ALA A 22 3.61 -0.67 -8.35
N GLY A 23 4.59 -1.11 -9.15
CA GLY A 23 4.63 -2.45 -9.74
C GLY A 23 3.65 -2.71 -10.88
N GLN A 24 2.82 -1.72 -11.24
CA GLN A 24 1.84 -1.82 -12.33
C GLN A 24 2.26 -1.05 -13.57
N ARG A 25 1.67 -1.40 -14.71
CA ARG A 25 1.93 -0.73 -15.99
C ARG A 25 1.18 0.60 -16.06
N ALA A 26 1.91 1.68 -16.30
CA ALA A 26 1.37 3.02 -16.54
C ALA A 26 2.04 3.66 -17.76
N TRP A 27 1.57 4.86 -18.14
CA TRP A 27 2.08 5.62 -19.27
C TRP A 27 2.30 7.07 -18.87
N GLN A 28 3.53 7.54 -19.03
CA GLN A 28 3.83 8.97 -18.96
C GLN A 28 3.48 9.64 -20.30
N CYS A 29 2.72 10.72 -20.24
CA CYS A 29 2.36 11.58 -21.38
C CYS A 29 2.69 13.03 -21.00
N GLY A 30 3.90 13.50 -21.32
CA GLY A 30 4.40 14.79 -20.84
C GLY A 30 4.55 14.78 -19.31
N GLU A 31 3.87 15.71 -18.64
CA GLU A 31 3.84 15.79 -17.16
C GLU A 31 2.72 14.94 -16.53
N ALA A 32 1.88 14.28 -17.33
CA ALA A 32 0.85 13.38 -16.82
C ALA A 32 1.37 11.95 -16.75
N LEU A 33 0.99 11.22 -15.70
CA LEU A 33 1.04 9.77 -15.64
C LEU A 33 -0.39 9.25 -15.68
N ILE A 34 -0.67 8.32 -16.59
CA ILE A 34 -1.99 7.72 -16.78
C ILE A 34 -1.90 6.21 -16.55
N ARG A 35 -2.82 5.67 -15.76
CA ARG A 35 -2.85 4.26 -15.38
C ARG A 35 -4.28 3.70 -15.38
N PRO A 36 -4.46 2.40 -15.64
CA PRO A 36 -5.74 1.75 -15.41
C PRO A 36 -6.03 1.72 -13.91
N VAL A 37 -7.31 1.69 -13.55
CA VAL A 37 -7.78 1.48 -12.19
C VAL A 37 -8.67 0.24 -12.15
N SER A 38 -8.51 -0.58 -11.12
CA SER A 38 -9.35 -1.76 -10.90
C SER A 38 -10.71 -1.41 -10.27
N ASP A 39 -10.76 -0.31 -9.51
CA ASP A 39 -11.96 0.18 -8.85
C ASP A 39 -12.07 1.70 -9.04
N ASN A 40 -13.10 2.12 -9.77
CA ASN A 40 -13.35 3.52 -10.08
C ASN A 40 -13.72 4.35 -8.84
N ALA A 41 -14.46 3.76 -7.89
CA ALA A 41 -14.91 4.46 -6.68
C ALA A 41 -13.73 4.71 -5.72
N VAL A 42 -12.91 3.69 -5.50
CA VAL A 42 -11.67 3.81 -4.71
C VAL A 42 -10.73 4.83 -5.34
N ALA A 43 -10.52 4.76 -6.66
CA ALA A 43 -9.62 5.68 -7.37
C ALA A 43 -10.12 7.14 -7.30
N ALA A 44 -11.42 7.38 -7.50
CA ALA A 44 -11.98 8.73 -7.43
C ALA A 44 -11.94 9.29 -6.00
N TRP A 45 -12.21 8.46 -4.98
CA TRP A 45 -12.08 8.86 -3.58
C TRP A 45 -10.63 9.18 -3.21
N SER A 46 -9.69 8.32 -3.59
CA SER A 46 -8.25 8.49 -3.38
C SER A 46 -7.76 9.79 -3.99
N ALA A 47 -8.20 10.08 -5.24
CA ALA A 47 -7.92 11.34 -5.90
C ALA A 47 -8.47 12.55 -5.14
N GLY A 48 -9.71 12.46 -4.62
CA GLY A 48 -10.29 13.52 -3.81
C GLY A 48 -9.51 13.84 -2.53
N VAL A 49 -8.99 12.80 -1.84
CA VAL A 49 -8.12 13.00 -0.67
C VAL A 49 -6.79 13.63 -1.09
N LEU A 50 -6.12 13.05 -2.09
CA LEU A 50 -4.78 13.48 -2.53
C LEU A 50 -4.76 14.85 -3.23
N GLU A 51 -5.89 15.38 -3.70
CA GLU A 51 -5.96 16.70 -4.36
C GLU A 51 -5.41 17.80 -3.45
N ASN A 52 -5.82 17.83 -2.18
CA ASN A 52 -5.48 18.90 -1.23
C ASN A 52 -4.66 18.45 -0.02
N LEU A 53 -4.36 17.15 0.10
CA LEU A 53 -3.55 16.64 1.22
C LEU A 53 -2.14 17.22 1.19
N THR A 54 -1.63 17.72 2.30
CA THR A 54 -0.23 18.13 2.42
C THR A 54 0.44 17.23 3.46
N VAL A 55 1.59 16.66 3.08
CA VAL A 55 2.39 15.81 3.95
C VAL A 55 3.76 16.45 4.05
N ASP A 56 4.17 16.83 5.26
CA ASP A 56 5.46 17.45 5.46
C ASP A 56 6.59 16.49 5.03
N GLY A 57 7.58 17.00 4.30
CA GLY A 57 8.71 16.22 3.80
C GLY A 57 8.37 15.06 2.85
N VAL A 58 7.14 14.95 2.34
CA VAL A 58 6.72 13.88 1.41
C VAL A 58 6.00 14.48 0.21
N ARG A 59 6.50 14.20 -0.99
CA ARG A 59 5.85 14.58 -2.24
C ARG A 59 4.68 13.65 -2.52
N LEU A 60 3.59 14.16 -3.07
CA LEU A 60 2.43 13.36 -3.47
C LEU A 60 2.21 13.50 -4.97
N ALA A 61 1.94 12.38 -5.65
CA ALA A 61 1.55 12.45 -7.05
C ALA A 61 0.14 13.02 -7.19
N ARG A 62 0.07 14.31 -7.48
CA ARG A 62 -1.19 15.07 -7.49
C ARG A 62 -2.13 14.55 -8.57
N PRO A 63 -3.36 14.13 -8.23
CA PRO A 63 -4.35 13.69 -9.21
C PRO A 63 -4.65 14.77 -10.25
N LEU A 64 -4.94 14.36 -11.48
CA LEU A 64 -5.35 15.24 -12.58
C LEU A 64 -6.81 14.97 -12.95
N ARG A 65 -7.61 16.03 -13.05
CA ARG A 65 -8.99 15.94 -13.54
C ARG A 65 -8.98 15.83 -15.05
N SER A 66 -9.95 15.10 -15.60
CA SER A 66 -10.29 15.22 -17.00
C SER A 66 -10.87 16.61 -17.32
N SER A 67 -10.95 16.93 -18.60
CA SER A 67 -11.54 18.18 -19.10
C SER A 67 -13.00 18.40 -18.69
N ASP A 68 -13.72 17.32 -18.36
CA ASP A 68 -15.08 17.35 -17.81
C ASP A 68 -15.15 17.22 -16.27
N GLY A 69 -14.01 17.36 -15.59
CA GLY A 69 -13.91 17.44 -14.13
C GLY A 69 -13.87 16.10 -13.38
N ARG A 70 -13.97 14.97 -14.08
CA ARG A 70 -13.93 13.63 -13.48
C ARG A 70 -12.50 13.21 -13.10
N TRP A 71 -12.39 12.33 -12.11
CA TRP A 71 -11.11 11.70 -11.73
C TRP A 71 -10.79 10.43 -12.51
N VAL A 72 -11.84 9.74 -12.97
CA VAL A 72 -11.72 8.47 -13.67
C VAL A 72 -12.50 8.54 -14.98
N VAL A 73 -11.84 8.19 -16.08
CA VAL A 73 -12.44 8.15 -17.43
C VAL A 73 -12.19 6.77 -18.01
N ALA A 74 -13.28 6.05 -18.32
CA ALA A 74 -13.24 4.73 -18.95
C ALA A 74 -12.32 3.71 -18.23
N GLY A 75 -12.25 3.75 -16.90
CA GLY A 75 -11.38 2.88 -16.09
C GLY A 75 -9.92 3.33 -16.01
N TRP A 76 -9.63 4.60 -16.31
CA TRP A 76 -8.30 5.19 -16.23
C TRP A 76 -8.30 6.42 -15.32
N ALA A 77 -7.24 6.56 -14.53
CA ALA A 77 -6.97 7.75 -13.72
C ALA A 77 -5.64 8.38 -14.14
N ALA A 78 -5.50 9.67 -13.87
CA ALA A 78 -4.29 10.43 -14.16
C ALA A 78 -3.79 11.17 -12.91
N CYS A 79 -2.49 11.35 -12.82
CA CYS A 79 -1.82 12.19 -11.83
C CYS A 79 -0.62 12.90 -12.46
N ARG A 80 -0.03 13.88 -11.77
CA ARG A 80 1.27 14.44 -12.15
C ARG A 80 2.31 13.34 -12.08
N PHE A 81 3.11 13.22 -13.13
CA PHE A 81 4.27 12.36 -13.16
C PHE A 81 5.30 12.90 -12.18
N LEU A 82 5.76 12.04 -11.27
CA LEU A 82 6.86 12.35 -10.36
C LEU A 82 8.11 11.60 -10.80
N PRO A 83 9.22 12.30 -11.10
CA PRO A 83 10.49 11.64 -11.32
C PRO A 83 10.99 11.02 -10.01
N GLY A 84 11.66 9.88 -10.15
CA GLY A 84 12.28 9.15 -9.07
C GLY A 84 12.42 7.67 -9.35
N SER A 85 13.05 6.96 -8.43
CA SER A 85 13.24 5.50 -8.47
C SER A 85 12.96 4.87 -7.11
N ALA A 86 12.62 3.58 -7.10
CA ALA A 86 12.61 2.81 -5.86
C ALA A 86 14.06 2.64 -5.38
N GLU A 87 14.28 2.84 -4.08
CA GLU A 87 15.60 2.72 -3.44
C GLU A 87 15.48 1.89 -2.16
N PRO A 88 16.54 1.20 -1.71
CA PRO A 88 16.55 0.40 -0.47
C PRO A 88 16.61 1.27 0.79
N ARG A 89 15.73 2.27 0.88
CA ARG A 89 15.66 3.27 1.95
C ARG A 89 14.48 2.95 2.87
N HIS A 90 14.47 1.74 3.42
CA HIS A 90 13.31 1.16 4.10
C HIS A 90 12.83 2.01 5.29
N ASP A 91 13.76 2.52 6.11
CA ASP A 91 13.43 3.41 7.21
C ASP A 91 12.79 4.73 6.73
N ASP A 92 13.24 5.28 5.60
CA ASP A 92 12.63 6.48 5.01
C ASP A 92 11.20 6.20 4.50
N VAL A 93 10.92 4.99 4.01
CA VAL A 93 9.56 4.56 3.64
C VAL A 93 8.67 4.45 4.87
N VAL A 94 9.17 3.89 5.98
CA VAL A 94 8.40 3.85 7.24
C VAL A 94 8.13 5.26 7.78
N ALA A 95 9.13 6.15 7.73
CA ALA A 95 8.96 7.55 8.11
C ALA A 95 7.94 8.27 7.22
N ALA A 96 7.97 8.05 5.90
CA ALA A 96 6.99 8.58 4.97
C ALA A 96 5.57 8.03 5.25
N ALA A 97 5.45 6.76 5.62
CA ALA A 97 4.18 6.15 6.02
C ALA A 97 3.59 6.87 7.24
N MET A 98 4.38 7.07 8.29
CA MET A 98 3.92 7.74 9.51
C MET A 98 3.52 9.19 9.24
N ARG A 99 4.27 9.93 8.40
CA ARG A 99 3.91 11.30 8.01
C ARG A 99 2.62 11.34 7.20
N LEU A 100 2.45 10.43 6.23
CA LEU A 100 1.22 10.30 5.46
C LEU A 100 0.03 10.01 6.38
N HIS A 101 0.17 9.06 7.31
CA HIS A 101 -0.94 8.66 8.19
C HIS A 101 -1.27 9.71 9.25
N ALA A 102 -0.29 10.51 9.69
CA ALA A 102 -0.57 11.70 10.50
C ALA A 102 -1.42 12.71 9.71
N ALA A 103 -1.10 12.95 8.43
CA ALA A 103 -1.86 13.87 7.58
C ALA A 103 -3.27 13.36 7.22
N THR A 104 -3.50 12.04 7.27
CA THR A 104 -4.81 11.44 7.00
C THR A 104 -5.64 11.13 8.25
N ALA A 105 -5.17 11.52 9.44
CA ALA A 105 -5.84 11.22 10.71
C ALA A 105 -7.27 11.78 10.80
N ASP A 106 -7.49 12.97 10.25
CA ASP A 106 -8.80 13.64 10.25
C ASP A 106 -9.68 13.25 9.05
N VAL A 107 -9.19 12.39 8.16
CA VAL A 107 -9.99 11.89 7.03
C VAL A 107 -11.02 10.91 7.57
N LEU A 108 -12.30 11.26 7.41
CA LEU A 108 -13.41 10.41 7.82
C LEU A 108 -13.36 9.03 7.14
N ARG A 109 -13.78 8.00 7.88
CA ARG A 109 -13.90 6.63 7.36
C ARG A 109 -14.77 6.64 6.09
N PRO A 110 -14.23 6.26 4.93
CA PRO A 110 -15.00 6.33 3.69
C PRO A 110 -15.95 5.15 3.57
N ARG A 111 -17.22 5.44 3.24
CA ARG A 111 -18.29 4.42 3.09
C ARG A 111 -17.97 3.35 2.05
N LEU A 112 -17.13 3.66 1.06
CA LEU A 112 -16.69 2.68 0.06
C LEU A 112 -15.95 1.48 0.67
N LEU A 113 -15.49 1.57 1.92
CA LEU A 113 -14.86 0.46 2.63
C LEU A 113 -15.87 -0.48 3.32
N ASP A 114 -17.14 -0.10 3.42
CA ASP A 114 -18.16 -0.91 4.14
C ASP A 114 -18.49 -2.20 3.39
N ASP A 115 -18.65 -2.11 2.06
CA ASP A 115 -19.05 -3.24 1.21
C ASP A 115 -17.87 -3.83 0.41
N ARG A 116 -16.64 -3.40 0.70
CA ARG A 116 -15.46 -3.80 -0.06
C ARG A 116 -15.05 -5.23 0.30
N ASP A 117 -15.17 -6.14 -0.67
CA ASP A 117 -14.87 -7.56 -0.47
C ASP A 117 -13.74 -8.10 -1.37
N ASP A 118 -12.81 -7.23 -1.80
CA ASP A 118 -11.63 -7.68 -2.56
C ASP A 118 -10.60 -8.42 -1.71
N VAL A 119 -9.60 -9.02 -2.37
CA VAL A 119 -8.57 -9.83 -1.72
C VAL A 119 -7.80 -9.07 -0.63
N LEU A 120 -7.57 -7.76 -0.79
CA LEU A 120 -6.90 -6.95 0.22
C LEU A 120 -7.78 -6.81 1.46
N SER A 121 -9.06 -6.49 1.26
CA SER A 121 -10.04 -6.28 2.31
C SER A 121 -10.32 -7.57 3.10
N ARG A 122 -10.38 -8.73 2.41
CA ARG A 122 -10.49 -10.04 3.06
C ARG A 122 -9.26 -10.38 3.88
N SER A 123 -8.07 -10.16 3.33
CA SER A 123 -6.79 -10.47 3.98
C SER A 123 -6.58 -9.66 5.25
N VAL A 124 -6.87 -8.35 5.21
CA VAL A 124 -6.73 -7.49 6.40
C VAL A 124 -7.79 -7.79 7.46
N SER A 125 -9.01 -8.14 7.05
CA SER A 125 -10.05 -8.59 8.00
C SER A 125 -9.62 -9.87 8.71
N ALA A 126 -9.03 -10.81 7.97
CA ALA A 126 -8.52 -12.06 8.54
C ALA A 126 -7.31 -11.84 9.45
N ALA A 127 -6.40 -10.93 9.08
CA ALA A 127 -5.26 -10.56 9.91
C ALA A 127 -5.69 -10.01 11.29
N PHE A 128 -6.79 -9.25 11.33
CA PHE A 128 -7.36 -8.69 12.55
C PHE A 128 -8.32 -9.66 13.28
N GLY A 129 -8.56 -10.86 12.74
CA GLY A 129 -9.45 -11.85 13.34
C GLY A 129 -10.95 -11.57 13.14
N GLU A 130 -11.28 -10.60 12.29
CA GLU A 130 -12.66 -10.19 11.96
C GLU A 130 -13.30 -11.15 10.94
N ARG A 131 -12.49 -11.91 10.21
CA ARG A 131 -12.92 -12.87 9.20
C ARG A 131 -12.12 -14.16 9.30
N ARG A 132 -12.79 -15.30 9.11
CA ARG A 132 -12.11 -16.60 8.93
C ARG A 132 -11.93 -16.85 7.43
N LEU A 133 -10.75 -17.32 7.05
CA LEU A 133 -10.43 -17.73 5.68
C LEU A 133 -9.99 -19.19 5.68
N THR A 134 -10.34 -19.91 4.63
CA THR A 134 -9.72 -21.19 4.30
C THR A 134 -8.58 -20.90 3.34
N LEU A 135 -7.35 -21.01 3.84
CA LEU A 135 -6.13 -20.77 3.08
C LEU A 135 -5.46 -22.10 2.75
N ASP A 136 -4.83 -22.21 1.58
CA ASP A 136 -4.03 -23.38 1.24
C ASP A 136 -2.82 -23.47 2.22
N PRO A 137 -2.68 -24.59 2.96
CA PRO A 137 -1.56 -24.83 3.85
C PRO A 137 -0.19 -24.51 3.23
N ALA A 138 0.02 -24.95 1.98
CA ALA A 138 1.32 -24.90 1.32
C ALA A 138 1.74 -23.49 0.87
N THR A 139 0.78 -22.57 0.71
CA THR A 139 1.06 -21.18 0.28
C THR A 139 1.03 -20.19 1.43
N GLY A 140 1.15 -20.68 2.67
CA GLY A 140 1.24 -19.87 3.89
C GLY A 140 0.06 -20.02 4.85
N GLY A 141 -0.92 -20.87 4.54
CA GLY A 141 -2.10 -21.11 5.38
C GLY A 141 -1.77 -21.71 6.76
N ASP A 142 -0.80 -22.62 6.83
CA ASP A 142 -0.36 -23.22 8.10
C ASP A 142 0.29 -22.17 8.99
N LEU A 143 1.24 -21.41 8.42
CA LEU A 143 1.94 -20.33 9.12
C LEU A 143 0.98 -19.22 9.58
N PHE A 144 -0.02 -18.88 8.75
CA PHE A 144 -1.08 -17.95 9.14
C PHE A 144 -1.87 -18.46 10.35
N SER A 145 -2.20 -19.75 10.37
CA SER A 145 -2.98 -20.37 11.46
C SER A 145 -2.17 -20.42 12.76
N GLU A 146 -0.90 -20.82 12.69
CA GLU A 146 0.02 -20.87 13.82
C GLU A 146 0.23 -19.48 14.44
N LEU A 147 0.66 -18.50 13.62
CA LEU A 147 0.91 -17.14 14.09
C LEU A 147 -0.38 -16.44 14.55
N GLY A 148 -1.51 -16.78 13.94
CA GLY A 148 -2.81 -16.26 14.28
C GLY A 148 -3.24 -16.54 15.72
N ALA A 149 -2.66 -17.56 16.36
CA ALA A 149 -2.89 -17.90 17.77
C ALA A 149 -2.27 -16.90 18.76
N TYR A 150 -1.23 -16.15 18.34
CA TYR A 150 -0.53 -15.16 19.18
C TYR A 150 -1.18 -13.77 19.14
N ARG A 151 -2.33 -13.62 18.47
CA ARG A 151 -3.07 -12.35 18.47
C ARG A 151 -3.58 -12.03 19.86
N ARG A 152 -3.31 -10.81 20.30
CA ARG A 152 -3.87 -10.21 21.51
C ARG A 152 -4.73 -9.00 21.12
N PRO A 153 -5.77 -8.64 21.91
CA PRO A 153 -6.51 -7.41 21.69
C PRO A 153 -5.55 -6.21 21.64
N ILE A 154 -5.81 -5.27 20.74
CA ILE A 154 -5.07 -4.01 20.64
C ILE A 154 -6.01 -2.82 20.91
N LYS A 155 -5.46 -1.71 21.39
CA LYS A 155 -6.22 -0.48 21.71
C LYS A 155 -5.94 0.66 20.73
N LEU A 156 -5.06 0.44 19.76
CA LEU A 156 -4.76 1.40 18.70
C LEU A 156 -6.02 1.85 17.96
N VAL A 157 -6.07 3.14 17.66
CA VAL A 157 -7.22 3.77 16.99
C VAL A 157 -7.11 3.58 15.48
N PRO A 158 -8.14 3.03 14.81
CA PRO A 158 -8.14 2.93 13.36
C PRO A 158 -8.44 4.28 12.70
N GLN A 159 -7.77 4.54 11.59
CA GLN A 159 -7.96 5.74 10.75
C GLN A 159 -7.74 5.38 9.27
N VAL A 160 -7.81 6.36 8.37
CA VAL A 160 -7.38 6.15 6.98
C VAL A 160 -5.87 5.96 6.95
N VAL A 161 -5.44 4.80 6.42
CA VAL A 161 -4.02 4.47 6.20
C VAL A 161 -3.82 3.84 4.83
N HIS A 162 -2.56 3.80 4.38
CA HIS A 162 -2.16 3.14 3.14
C HIS A 162 -1.44 1.82 3.45
N GLY A 163 -2.08 0.69 3.16
CA GLY A 163 -1.56 -0.66 3.47
C GLY A 163 -0.65 -1.28 2.40
N GLU A 164 -0.23 -0.54 1.38
CA GLU A 164 0.53 -1.04 0.22
C GLU A 164 1.67 -0.08 -0.16
N LEU A 165 2.26 0.58 0.83
CA LEU A 165 3.15 1.73 0.60
C LEU A 165 4.55 1.32 0.10
N PHE A 166 5.04 0.11 0.41
CA PHE A 166 6.41 -0.31 0.08
C PHE A 166 6.73 -0.22 -1.42
N GLY A 167 5.79 -0.63 -2.27
CA GLY A 167 5.90 -0.50 -3.72
C GLY A 167 5.50 0.88 -4.26
N ALA A 168 4.87 1.72 -3.45
CA ALA A 168 4.23 2.97 -3.86
C ALA A 168 5.04 4.22 -3.43
N VAL A 169 6.33 4.07 -3.14
CA VAL A 169 7.24 5.19 -2.86
C VAL A 169 8.40 5.22 -3.84
N LEU A 170 8.68 6.40 -4.39
CA LEU A 170 9.88 6.71 -5.15
C LEU A 170 10.72 7.76 -4.42
N PHE A 171 12.01 7.80 -4.71
CA PHE A 171 12.93 8.83 -4.23
C PHE A 171 13.47 9.61 -5.43
N ASP A 172 13.57 10.93 -5.29
CA ASP A 172 14.29 11.76 -6.28
C ASP A 172 15.79 11.75 -5.99
N SER A 173 16.56 12.51 -6.79
CA SER A 173 18.01 12.59 -6.66
C SER A 173 18.51 13.11 -5.31
N ASP A 174 17.67 13.84 -4.58
CA ASP A 174 18.00 14.38 -3.25
C ASP A 174 17.54 13.43 -2.12
N GLY A 175 16.96 12.27 -2.48
CA GLY A 175 16.43 11.31 -1.53
C GLY A 175 15.10 11.75 -0.90
N SER A 176 14.36 12.68 -1.51
CA SER A 176 13.04 13.07 -0.99
C SER A 176 11.97 12.05 -1.40
N PRO A 177 11.19 11.48 -0.46
CA PRO A 177 10.19 10.48 -0.78
C PRO A 177 8.99 11.07 -1.52
N ALA A 178 8.45 10.30 -2.46
CA ALA A 178 7.24 10.58 -3.22
C ALA A 178 6.28 9.40 -3.11
N VAL A 179 5.10 9.64 -2.55
CA VAL A 179 3.99 8.67 -2.52
C VAL A 179 3.20 8.77 -3.82
N LEU A 180 3.06 7.62 -4.48
CA LEU A 180 2.47 7.52 -5.82
C LEU A 180 0.95 7.52 -5.76
N ASP A 181 0.34 6.74 -4.87
CA ASP A 181 -1.11 6.72 -4.71
C ASP A 181 -1.53 6.50 -3.25
N LEU A 182 -2.84 6.35 -3.03
CA LEU A 182 -3.42 6.04 -1.74
C LEU A 182 -4.41 4.90 -1.93
N VAL A 183 -4.02 3.70 -1.50
CA VAL A 183 -4.92 2.54 -1.36
C VAL A 183 -5.47 2.53 0.07
N PRO A 184 -6.74 2.92 0.29
CA PRO A 184 -7.25 3.13 1.63
C PRO A 184 -7.55 1.84 2.38
N PHE A 185 -7.20 1.87 3.67
CA PHE A 185 -7.61 0.93 4.70
C PHE A 185 -8.11 1.72 5.91
N TRP A 186 -9.00 1.12 6.71
CA TRP A 186 -9.42 1.66 8.00
C TRP A 186 -8.76 0.87 9.12
N ARG A 187 -7.52 1.23 9.48
CA ARG A 187 -6.65 0.49 10.39
C ARG A 187 -5.69 1.45 11.14
N PRO A 188 -5.03 1.00 12.22
CA PRO A 188 -4.02 1.80 12.89
C PRO A 188 -2.86 2.20 11.99
N ALA A 189 -2.26 3.38 12.24
CA ALA A 189 -1.08 3.86 11.51
C ALA A 189 0.12 2.91 11.69
N GLU A 190 0.30 2.42 12.91
CA GLU A 190 1.37 1.49 13.28
C GLU A 190 1.24 0.18 12.50
N TRP A 191 0.03 -0.28 12.21
CA TRP A 191 -0.15 -1.46 11.35
C TRP A 191 0.33 -1.20 9.93
N ALA A 192 0.01 -0.05 9.34
CA ALA A 192 0.43 0.26 7.98
C ALA A 192 1.95 0.50 7.88
N ALA A 193 2.57 1.09 8.91
CA ALA A 193 4.03 1.13 9.05
C ALA A 193 4.64 -0.27 9.19
N ALA A 194 4.00 -1.16 9.96
CA ALA A 194 4.43 -2.54 10.10
C ALA A 194 4.34 -3.32 8.78
N VAL A 195 3.35 -3.04 7.91
CA VAL A 195 3.30 -3.64 6.57
C VAL A 195 4.53 -3.28 5.76
N VAL A 196 4.98 -2.01 5.77
CA VAL A 196 6.23 -1.60 5.11
C VAL A 196 7.43 -2.42 5.62
N VAL A 197 7.50 -2.65 6.93
CA VAL A 197 8.59 -3.41 7.54
C VAL A 197 8.56 -4.89 7.14
N ILE A 198 7.38 -5.52 7.13
CA ILE A 198 7.24 -6.90 6.66
C ILE A 198 7.62 -7.01 5.18
N ASP A 199 7.21 -6.06 4.35
CA ASP A 199 7.55 -6.04 2.92
C ASP A 199 9.05 -5.87 2.71
N ALA A 200 9.68 -5.00 3.48
CA ALA A 200 11.10 -4.75 3.44
C ALA A 200 11.91 -6.01 3.82
N LEU A 201 11.46 -6.78 4.82
CA LEU A 201 12.08 -8.05 5.21
C LEU A 201 11.84 -9.16 4.18
N ALA A 202 10.62 -9.26 3.66
CA ALA A 202 10.24 -10.34 2.76
C ALA A 202 10.82 -10.17 1.35
N TRP A 203 10.83 -8.94 0.83
CA TRP A 203 11.15 -8.63 -0.57
C TRP A 203 12.19 -7.51 -0.73
N GLY A 204 12.41 -6.68 0.28
CA GLY A 204 13.33 -5.55 0.24
C GLY A 204 14.78 -5.84 0.62
N ASN A 205 15.08 -7.04 1.14
CA ASN A 205 16.38 -7.39 1.73
C ASN A 205 16.79 -6.51 2.93
N ALA A 206 15.82 -5.98 3.68
CA ALA A 206 16.11 -5.24 4.90
C ALA A 206 16.77 -6.14 5.96
N ASP A 207 17.62 -5.54 6.79
CA ASP A 207 18.19 -6.20 7.96
C ASP A 207 17.15 -6.35 9.09
N ALA A 208 17.33 -7.35 9.95
CA ALA A 208 16.42 -7.59 11.08
C ALA A 208 16.38 -6.44 12.10
N GLY A 209 17.37 -5.55 12.11
CA GLY A 209 17.42 -4.39 12.99
C GLY A 209 16.31 -3.36 12.72
N ILE A 210 15.67 -3.40 11.54
CA ILE A 210 14.50 -2.53 11.24
C ILE A 210 13.36 -2.74 12.24
N LEU A 211 13.24 -3.96 12.80
CA LEU A 211 12.23 -4.29 13.80
C LEU A 211 12.45 -3.48 15.10
N GLU A 212 13.71 -3.30 15.49
CA GLU A 212 14.09 -2.61 16.72
C GLU A 212 14.07 -1.09 16.57
N ARG A 213 14.46 -0.57 15.39
CA ARG A 213 14.49 0.88 15.10
C ARG A 213 13.12 1.54 15.28
N TRP A 214 12.04 0.81 15.00
CA TRP A 214 10.66 1.28 15.11
C TRP A 214 9.90 0.73 16.33
N SER A 215 10.61 0.10 17.28
CA SER A 215 10.01 -0.48 18.50
C SER A 215 9.33 0.52 19.43
N HIS A 216 9.58 1.82 19.24
CA HIS A 216 8.94 2.91 19.97
C HIS A 216 7.47 3.13 19.56
N LEU A 217 7.02 2.57 18.43
CA LEU A 217 5.61 2.64 18.02
C LEU A 217 4.72 1.84 18.97
N ALA A 218 3.50 2.34 19.22
CA ALA A 218 2.60 1.73 20.19
C ALA A 218 2.16 0.32 19.74
N GLU A 219 2.16 -0.62 20.68
CA GLU A 219 1.74 -2.01 20.45
C GLU A 219 2.45 -2.70 19.26
N TRP A 220 3.69 -2.27 18.97
CA TRP A 220 4.44 -2.63 17.76
C TRP A 220 4.54 -4.14 17.47
N PRO A 221 4.81 -5.04 18.44
CA PRO A 221 4.82 -6.48 18.16
C PRO A 221 3.49 -7.00 17.62
N GLN A 222 2.36 -6.44 18.08
CA GLN A 222 1.03 -6.82 17.62
C GLN A 222 0.64 -6.17 16.29
N ALA A 223 1.23 -5.02 15.95
CA ALA A 223 1.15 -4.43 14.62
C ALA A 223 1.93 -5.26 13.58
N LEU A 224 3.17 -5.65 13.89
CA LEU A 224 4.01 -6.54 13.09
C LEU A 224 3.35 -7.90 12.84
N LEU A 225 2.81 -8.53 13.88
CA LEU A 225 2.07 -9.78 13.73
C LEU A 225 0.91 -9.65 12.74
N ARG A 226 0.10 -8.59 12.85
CA ARG A 226 -1.04 -8.36 11.95
C ARG A 226 -0.61 -8.00 10.53
N ALA A 227 0.49 -7.28 10.37
CA ALA A 227 1.08 -7.02 9.06
C ALA A 227 1.55 -8.30 8.37
N LEU A 228 2.21 -9.19 9.13
CA LEU A 228 2.65 -10.48 8.62
C LEU A 228 1.47 -11.40 8.26
N LEU A 229 0.47 -11.51 9.14
CA LEU A 229 -0.76 -12.25 8.87
C LEU A 229 -1.49 -11.70 7.64
N TYR A 230 -1.51 -10.39 7.46
CA TYR A 230 -2.07 -9.75 6.27
C TYR A 230 -1.35 -10.21 5.00
N ARG A 231 -0.01 -10.17 4.98
CA ARG A 231 0.76 -10.62 3.81
C ARG A 231 0.67 -12.12 3.56
N LEU A 232 0.61 -12.96 4.60
CA LEU A 232 0.38 -14.40 4.45
C LEU A 232 -1.00 -14.69 3.85
N ALA A 233 -2.06 -14.07 4.37
CA ALA A 233 -3.41 -14.23 3.85
C ALA A 233 -3.54 -13.73 2.40
N LEU A 234 -2.87 -12.62 2.08
CA LEU A 234 -2.85 -12.09 0.72
C LEU A 234 -2.09 -13.03 -0.22
N HIS A 235 -0.90 -13.48 0.16
CA HIS A 235 -0.07 -14.39 -0.63
C HIS A 235 -0.81 -15.70 -0.93
N ALA A 236 -1.44 -16.31 0.08
CA ALA A 236 -2.17 -17.57 -0.07
C ALA A 236 -3.44 -17.46 -0.94
N GLN A 237 -3.97 -16.24 -1.15
CA GLN A 237 -5.11 -15.99 -2.03
C GLN A 237 -4.69 -15.47 -3.42
N HIS A 238 -3.43 -15.08 -3.61
CA HIS A 238 -2.98 -14.47 -4.85
C HIS A 238 -2.74 -15.56 -5.92
N PRO A 239 -3.18 -15.37 -7.18
CA PRO A 239 -2.98 -16.37 -8.24
C PRO A 239 -1.51 -16.72 -8.52
N GLU A 240 -0.59 -15.79 -8.24
CA GLU A 240 0.86 -15.99 -8.39
C GLU A 240 1.53 -16.47 -7.08
N GLY A 241 0.77 -16.62 -6.00
CA GLY A 241 1.25 -17.14 -4.72
C GLY A 241 1.59 -18.63 -4.83
N THR A 242 2.86 -18.96 -4.68
CA THR A 242 3.37 -20.34 -4.74
C THR A 242 4.24 -20.64 -3.54
N VAL A 243 4.51 -21.93 -3.28
CA VAL A 243 5.47 -22.36 -2.25
C VAL A 243 6.83 -21.66 -2.43
N ARG A 244 7.26 -21.45 -3.69
CA ARG A 244 8.55 -20.81 -4.00
C ARG A 244 8.59 -19.32 -3.65
N SER A 245 7.47 -18.61 -3.77
CA SER A 245 7.39 -17.18 -3.46
C SER A 245 7.18 -16.89 -1.97
N LEU A 246 6.87 -17.91 -1.16
CA LEU A 246 6.60 -17.77 0.27
C LEU A 246 7.86 -17.49 1.11
N GLY A 247 9.05 -17.86 0.63
CA GLY A 247 10.28 -17.87 1.43
C GLY A 247 10.67 -16.53 2.07
N GLY A 248 10.28 -15.40 1.47
CA GLY A 248 10.45 -14.08 2.09
C GLY A 248 9.61 -13.91 3.37
N LEU A 249 8.36 -14.34 3.31
CA LEU A 249 7.42 -14.27 4.43
C LEU A 249 7.78 -15.29 5.52
N GLU A 250 8.29 -16.47 5.18
CA GLU A 250 8.82 -17.44 6.16
C GLU A 250 9.99 -16.87 6.95
N ARG A 251 10.94 -16.19 6.28
CA ARG A 251 12.05 -15.52 6.97
C ARG A 251 11.55 -14.42 7.89
N ALA A 252 10.64 -13.57 7.41
CA ALA A 252 10.03 -12.53 8.23
C ALA A 252 9.31 -13.14 9.44
N ALA A 253 8.57 -14.23 9.25
CA ALA A 253 7.89 -14.94 10.33
C ALA A 253 8.84 -15.46 11.39
N GLY A 254 9.96 -16.08 11.02
CA GLY A 254 10.97 -16.53 11.98
C GLY A 254 11.49 -15.40 12.87
N LEU A 255 11.68 -14.19 12.29
CA LEU A 255 12.09 -13.01 13.05
C LEU A 255 10.99 -12.48 13.97
N ILE A 256 9.73 -12.48 13.52
CA ILE A 256 8.60 -11.99 14.32
C ILE A 256 8.26 -12.97 15.46
N SER A 257 8.20 -14.28 15.20
CA SER A 257 7.86 -15.29 16.21
C SER A 257 8.77 -15.25 17.43
N ALA A 258 10.05 -14.92 17.25
CA ALA A 258 11.01 -14.77 18.36
C ALA A 258 10.67 -13.61 19.33
N ARG A 259 9.66 -12.78 19.01
CA ARG A 259 9.29 -11.55 19.72
C ARG A 259 7.82 -11.53 20.20
N LEU A 260 7.08 -12.62 19.99
CA LEU A 260 5.64 -12.70 20.32
C LEU A 260 5.38 -13.13 21.76
#